data_AF-A0A961QRS6-F1
#
_entry.id   AF-A0A961QRS6-F1
#
_cell.length_a   1.000
_cell.length_b   1.000
_cell.length_c   1.000
_cell.angle_alpha   90.00
_cell.angle_beta   90.00
_cell.angle_gamma   90.00
#
_symmetry.space_group_name_H-M   'P 1'
#
loop_
_entity.id
_entity.type
_entity.pdbx_description
1 polymer ?
#
loop_
_entity_poly.entity_id
_entity_poly.type
_entity_poly.pdbx_seq_one_letter_code
_entity_poly.pdbx_strand_id
1 'polypeptide(L)'
;MPPDADLTARMDASLAAYWGSYGLAEGSLSRQLPGAHFVYTPIPLYLFNSVVLTGQDPAAIDATLGAAAACIAEKRVPVLWRLSPSAVSEAVRARLEAAGLKRHGREPAMLASMT
;
A
#
# COMPACT_ATOMS: atom_id res chain seq x y z
N MET A 1 -19.26 -6.15 -13.95
CA MET A 1 -19.75 -4.89 -13.37
C MET A 1 -18.65 -4.37 -12.45
N PRO A 2 -18.15 -3.13 -12.61
CA PRO A 2 -17.20 -2.58 -11.66
C PRO A 2 -17.85 -2.54 -10.26
N PRO A 3 -17.08 -2.75 -9.18
CA PRO A 3 -17.59 -2.62 -7.83
C PRO A 3 -18.16 -1.20 -7.62
N ASP A 4 -19.18 -1.10 -6.77
CA ASP A 4 -19.73 0.19 -6.31
C ASP A 4 -18.58 1.09 -5.79
N ALA A 5 -18.64 2.38 -6.10
CA ALA A 5 -17.66 3.35 -5.63
C ALA A 5 -17.60 3.41 -4.10
N ASP A 6 -18.74 3.25 -3.42
CA ASP A 6 -18.79 3.15 -1.95
C ASP A 6 -18.07 1.89 -1.45
N LEU A 7 -18.35 0.74 -2.07
CA LEU A 7 -17.70 -0.51 -1.72
C LEU A 7 -16.18 -0.43 -1.92
N THR A 8 -15.74 0.18 -3.01
CA THR A 8 -14.30 0.40 -3.30
C THR A 8 -13.65 1.26 -2.22
N ALA A 9 -14.27 2.39 -1.87
CA ALA A 9 -13.76 3.27 -0.82
C ALA A 9 -13.69 2.57 0.55
N ARG A 10 -14.69 1.75 0.88
CA ARG A 10 -14.71 0.95 2.13
C ARG A 10 -13.63 -0.13 2.13
N MET A 11 -13.37 -0.78 1.00
CA MET A 11 -12.30 -1.77 0.87
C MET A 11 -10.91 -1.13 1.01
N ASP A 12 -10.70 0.05 0.42
CA ASP A 12 -9.47 0.82 0.58
C ASP A 12 -9.24 1.20 2.05
N ALA A 13 -10.28 1.74 2.72
CA ALA A 13 -10.23 2.11 4.13
C ALA A 13 -9.96 0.89 5.03
N SER A 14 -10.60 -0.24 4.75
CA SER A 14 -10.38 -1.49 5.49
C SER A 14 -8.95 -2.00 5.35
N LEU A 15 -8.38 -1.93 4.14
CA LEU A 15 -7.00 -2.35 3.90
C LEU A 15 -6.01 -1.44 4.64
N ALA A 16 -6.21 -0.12 4.58
CA ALA A 16 -5.39 0.85 5.31
C ALA A 16 -5.48 0.63 6.83
N ALA A 17 -6.69 0.42 7.38
CA ALA A 17 -6.91 0.19 8.81
C ALA A 17 -6.24 -1.10 9.32
N TYR A 18 -6.35 -2.20 8.55
CA TYR A 18 -5.68 -3.46 8.88
C TYR A 18 -4.17 -3.25 9.03
N TRP A 19 -3.53 -2.62 8.04
CA TRP A 19 -2.08 -2.40 8.07
C TRP A 19 -1.65 -1.32 9.07
N GLY A 20 -2.49 -0.32 9.33
CA GLY A 20 -2.20 0.73 10.32
C GLY A 20 -2.12 0.22 11.76
N SER A 21 -2.87 -0.84 12.09
CA SER A 21 -2.81 -1.48 13.41
C SER A 21 -1.75 -2.59 13.50
N TYR A 22 -1.43 -3.23 12.37
CA TYR A 22 -0.46 -4.33 12.26
C TYR A 22 1.01 -3.90 12.48
N GLY A 23 1.28 -2.60 12.66
CA GLY A 23 2.62 -2.02 12.85
C GLY A 23 2.82 -1.29 14.18
N LEU A 24 2.14 -1.66 15.27
CA LEU A 24 2.26 -0.95 16.57
C LEU A 24 3.32 -1.55 17.53
N ALA A 25 4.17 -2.46 17.08
CA ALA A 25 5.30 -2.94 17.89
C ALA A 25 6.34 -1.84 18.11
N GLU A 26 7.10 -1.92 19.21
CA GLU A 26 8.18 -0.98 19.50
C GLU A 26 9.17 -0.87 18.32
N GLY A 27 9.57 0.36 17.98
CA GLY A 27 10.46 0.64 16.85
C GLY A 27 9.78 0.67 15.48
N SER A 28 8.49 0.38 15.39
CA SER A 28 7.71 0.47 14.14
C SER A 28 7.36 1.92 13.76
N LEU A 29 7.02 2.13 12.49
CA LEU A 29 6.58 3.43 11.95
C LEU A 29 5.33 3.24 11.11
N SER A 30 4.35 4.12 11.33
CA SER A 30 3.14 4.23 10.51
C SER A 30 3.06 5.66 9.99
N ARG A 31 3.06 5.85 8.67
CA ARG A 31 3.13 7.18 8.05
C ARG A 31 2.20 7.28 6.85
N GLN A 32 1.31 8.28 6.89
CA GLN A 32 0.52 8.64 5.72
C GLN A 32 1.39 9.36 4.67
N LEU A 33 1.26 8.94 3.42
CA LEU A 33 1.86 9.53 2.23
C LEU A 33 0.75 10.10 1.33
N PRO A 34 1.04 10.98 0.35
CA PRO A 34 0.02 11.66 -0.45
C PRO A 34 -1.00 10.74 -1.16
N GLY A 35 -0.60 9.53 -1.56
CA GLY A 35 -1.49 8.54 -2.18
C GLY A 35 -1.35 7.15 -1.57
N ALA A 36 -0.76 7.04 -0.38
CA ALA A 36 -0.46 5.74 0.21
C ALA A 36 -0.33 5.79 1.73
N HIS A 37 -0.23 4.62 2.32
CA HIS A 37 0.14 4.43 3.71
C HIS A 37 1.40 3.58 3.78
N PHE A 38 2.46 4.12 4.40
CA PHE A 38 3.68 3.38 4.66
C PHE A 38 3.66 2.80 6.08
N VAL A 39 3.93 1.50 6.17
CA VAL A 39 4.04 0.74 7.42
C VAL A 39 5.40 0.07 7.45
N TYR A 40 6.16 0.32 8.51
CA TYR A 40 7.46 -0.26 8.78
C TYR A 40 7.46 -0.92 10.15
N THR A 41 8.14 -2.06 10.25
CA THR A 41 8.48 -2.75 11.49
C THR A 41 9.95 -3.15 11.46
N PRO A 42 10.61 -3.36 12.62
CA PRO A 42 12.00 -3.83 12.67
C PRO A 42 12.17 -5.29 12.19
N ILE A 43 11.09 -5.99 11.85
CA ILE A 43 11.13 -7.38 11.39
C ILE A 43 11.70 -7.41 9.96
N PRO A 44 12.78 -8.15 9.69
CA PRO A 44 13.47 -8.13 8.38
C PRO A 44 12.78 -9.00 7.33
N LEU A 45 11.45 -9.01 7.31
CA LEU A 45 10.63 -9.77 6.38
C LEU A 45 9.67 -8.83 5.65
N TYR A 46 9.59 -8.96 4.33
CA TYR A 46 8.76 -8.06 3.48
C TYR A 46 7.27 -8.11 3.84
N LEU A 47 6.80 -9.21 4.44
CA LEU A 47 5.41 -9.36 4.85
C LEU A 47 4.98 -8.33 5.90
N PHE A 48 5.92 -7.84 6.72
CA PHE A 48 5.65 -6.92 7.84
C PHE A 48 5.99 -5.46 7.52
N ASN A 49 6.39 -5.17 6.27
CA ASN A 49 6.74 -3.83 5.84
C ASN A 49 6.04 -3.56 4.52
N SER A 50 5.21 -2.52 4.45
CA SER A 50 4.34 -2.32 3.30
C SER A 50 4.15 -0.86 2.92
N VAL A 51 4.04 -0.64 1.61
CA VAL A 51 3.41 0.57 1.05
C VAL A 51 2.05 0.16 0.54
N VAL A 52 0.98 0.68 1.13
CA VAL A 52 -0.40 0.47 0.67
C VAL A 52 -0.79 1.65 -0.21
N LEU A 53 -0.81 1.44 -1.52
CA LEU A 53 -1.16 2.46 -2.51
C LEU A 53 -2.68 2.52 -2.70
N THR A 54 -3.23 3.73 -2.70
CA THR A 54 -4.65 4.03 -2.92
C THR A 54 -4.82 5.05 -4.03
N GLY A 55 -5.85 4.86 -4.86
CA GLY A 55 -6.14 5.73 -5.98
C GLY A 55 -5.16 5.60 -7.15
N GLN A 56 -5.37 6.44 -8.17
CA GLN A 56 -4.67 6.37 -9.45
C GLN A 56 -4.02 7.69 -9.88
N ASP A 57 -4.02 8.71 -9.01
CA ASP A 57 -3.40 9.99 -9.34
C ASP A 57 -1.89 9.82 -9.60
N PRO A 58 -1.41 10.06 -10.83
CA PRO A 58 -0.01 9.84 -11.18
C PRO A 58 0.95 10.68 -10.33
N ALA A 59 0.58 11.92 -9.99
CA ALA A 59 1.43 12.80 -9.20
C ALA A 59 1.58 12.29 -7.76
N ALA A 60 0.48 11.85 -7.13
CA ALA A 60 0.53 11.20 -5.82
C ALA A 60 1.34 9.89 -5.84
N ILE A 61 1.28 9.11 -6.92
CA ILE A 61 2.07 7.88 -7.07
C ILE A 61 3.57 8.20 -7.13
N ASP A 62 3.98 9.18 -7.93
CA ASP A 62 5.39 9.59 -8.01
C ASP A 62 5.92 10.11 -6.68
N ALA A 63 5.14 10.97 -6.02
CA ALA A 63 5.48 11.48 -4.70
C ALA A 63 5.61 10.34 -3.68
N THR A 64 4.74 9.33 -3.77
CA THR A 64 4.78 8.12 -2.93
C THR A 64 6.03 7.30 -3.21
N LEU A 65 6.40 7.07 -4.49
CA LEU A 65 7.61 6.35 -4.87
C LEU A 65 8.86 7.02 -4.29
N GLY A 66 8.98 8.35 -4.42
CA GLY A 66 10.10 9.10 -3.85
C GLY A 66 10.15 9.03 -2.32
N ALA A 67 9.01 9.23 -1.65
CA ALA A 67 8.95 9.19 -0.19
C ALA A 67 9.21 7.79 0.38
N ALA A 68 8.68 6.74 -0.26
CA ALA A 68 8.90 5.36 0.14
C ALA A 68 10.36 4.94 -0.08
N ALA A 69 11.00 5.35 -1.19
CA ALA A 69 12.41 5.07 -1.45
C ALA A 69 13.33 5.61 -0.35
N ALA A 70 13.08 6.84 0.13
CA ALA A 70 13.82 7.42 1.24
C ALA A 70 13.66 6.60 2.53
N CYS A 71 12.43 6.20 2.86
CA CYS A 71 12.15 5.38 4.05
C CYS A 71 12.80 3.99 3.96
N ILE A 72 12.73 3.35 2.79
CA ILE A 72 13.33 2.03 2.54
C ILE A 72 14.87 2.10 2.69
N ALA A 73 15.49 3.13 2.13
CA ALA A 73 16.94 3.33 2.23
C ALA A 73 17.40 3.56 3.68
N GLU A 74 16.64 4.35 4.45
CA GLU A 74 16.91 4.60 5.87
C GLU A 74 16.79 3.31 6.71
N LYS A 75 15.69 2.56 6.53
CA LYS A 75 15.36 1.42 7.38
C LYS A 75 16.03 0.11 6.95
N ARG A 76 16.50 0.02 5.70
CA ARG A 76 17.20 -1.15 5.13
C ARG A 76 16.42 -2.47 5.29
N VAL A 77 15.10 -2.41 5.21
CA VAL A 77 14.23 -3.59 5.23
C VAL A 77 13.58 -3.82 3.87
N PRO A 78 13.28 -5.08 3.50
CA PRO A 78 12.50 -5.35 2.31
C PRO A 78 11.05 -4.87 2.51
N VAL A 79 10.44 -4.28 1.48
CA VAL A 79 9.09 -3.71 1.52
C VAL A 79 8.23 -4.28 0.41
N LEU A 80 7.01 -4.70 0.76
CA LEU A 80 6.02 -5.14 -0.22
C LEU A 80 5.08 -3.98 -0.59
N TRP A 81 4.82 -3.81 -1.88
CA TRP A 81 3.84 -2.85 -2.36
C TRP A 81 2.50 -3.51 -2.57
N ARG A 82 1.46 -2.96 -1.96
CA ARG A 82 0.09 -3.46 -2.01
C ARG A 82 -0.80 -2.44 -2.68
N LEU A 83 -1.48 -2.85 -3.73
CA LEU A 83 -2.44 -2.00 -4.42
C LEU A 83 -3.82 -2.29 -3.83
N SER A 84 -4.42 -1.27 -3.25
CA SER A 84 -5.85 -1.30 -2.92
C SER A 84 -6.70 -1.38 -4.19
N PRO A 85 -7.98 -1.82 -4.10
CA PRO A 85 -8.88 -1.91 -5.24
C PRO A 85 -8.90 -0.68 -6.14
N SER A 86 -8.93 0.54 -5.58
CA SER A 86 -8.95 1.77 -6.39
C SER A 86 -7.65 2.00 -7.16
N ALA A 87 -6.53 1.47 -6.69
CA ALA A 87 -5.21 1.59 -7.33
C ALA A 87 -4.95 0.52 -8.39
N VAL A 88 -5.83 -0.48 -8.56
CA VAL A 88 -5.62 -1.54 -9.55
C VAL A 88 -5.98 -1.05 -10.94
N SER A 89 -4.98 -0.55 -11.68
CA SER A 89 -5.10 -0.26 -13.11
C SER A 89 -3.82 -0.59 -13.87
N GLU A 90 -3.95 -0.71 -15.19
CA GLU A 90 -2.81 -0.93 -16.10
C GLU A 90 -1.78 0.21 -16.00
N ALA A 91 -2.26 1.45 -15.94
CA ALA A 91 -1.42 2.64 -15.86
C ALA A 91 -0.61 2.68 -14.55
N VAL A 92 -1.25 2.36 -13.42
CA VAL A 92 -0.55 2.26 -12.13
C VAL A 92 0.49 1.16 -12.18
N ARG A 93 0.15 -0.02 -12.73
CA ARG A 93 1.09 -1.14 -12.86
C ARG A 93 2.31 -0.77 -13.68
N ALA A 94 2.11 -0.24 -14.89
CA ALA A 94 3.20 0.15 -15.78
C ALA A 94 4.13 1.18 -15.11
N ARG A 95 3.57 2.11 -14.32
CA ARG A 95 4.34 3.12 -13.59
C ARG A 95 5.20 2.50 -12.47
N LEU A 96 4.65 1.57 -11.70
CA LEU A 96 5.39 0.85 -10.66
C LEU A 96 6.50 -0.03 -11.27
N GLU A 97 6.22 -0.71 -12.38
CA GLU A 97 7.20 -1.52 -13.10
C GLU A 97 8.35 -0.65 -13.67
N ALA A 98 8.03 0.53 -14.21
CA ALA A 98 9.04 1.50 -14.65
C ALA A 98 9.93 2.00 -13.50
N ALA A 99 9.43 2.01 -12.26
CA ALA A 99 10.20 2.32 -11.06
C ALA A 99 10.98 1.10 -10.50
N GLY A 100 10.97 -0.03 -11.21
CA GLY A 100 11.72 -1.24 -10.86
C GLY A 100 11.00 -2.22 -9.94
N LEU A 101 9.72 -1.98 -9.61
CA LEU A 101 8.93 -2.93 -8.82
C LEU A 101 8.52 -4.12 -9.69
N LYS A 102 8.42 -5.29 -9.04
CA LYS A 102 7.99 -6.53 -9.70
C LYS A 102 6.64 -6.97 -9.16
N ARG A 103 5.78 -7.47 -10.04
CA ARG A 103 4.51 -8.07 -9.67
C ARG A 103 4.75 -9.40 -8.96
N HIS A 104 4.21 -9.55 -7.75
CA HIS A 104 4.28 -10.79 -6.97
C HIS A 104 3.02 -11.65 -7.07
N GLY A 105 1.83 -11.06 -7.20
CA GLY A 105 0.58 -11.82 -7.24
C GLY A 105 -0.67 -10.95 -7.17
N ARG A 106 -1.83 -11.59 -6.98
CA ARG A 106 -3.11 -10.93 -6.67
C ARG A 106 -3.71 -11.64 -5.46
N GLU A 107 -4.03 -10.88 -4.44
CA GLU A 107 -4.72 -11.36 -3.23
C GLU A 107 -6.13 -10.77 -3.22
N PRO A 108 -7.17 -11.55 -2.86
CA PRO A 108 -8.51 -10.99 -2.71
C PRO A 108 -8.54 -10.07 -1.48
N ALA A 109 -9.09 -8.87 -1.64
CA ALA A 109 -9.51 -8.04 -0.52
C ALA A 109 -10.90 -8.51 -0.06
N MET A 110 -11.08 -8.69 1.24
CA MET A 110 -12.36 -9.08 1.84
C MET A 110 -12.88 -7.96 2.72
N LEU A 111 -14.17 -7.64 2.58
CA LEU A 111 -14.91 -6.79 3.49
C LEU A 111 -16.08 -7.61 4.03
N ALA A 112 -16.23 -7.68 5.34
CA ALA A 112 -17.35 -8.33 6.01
C ALA A 112 -18.02 -7.34 6.97
N SER A 113 -19.35 -7.39 7.05
CA SER A 113 -20.14 -6.62 8.00
C SER A 113 -21.26 -7.48 8.57
N MET A 114 -21.51 -7.38 9.86
CA MET A 114 -22.74 -7.86 10.49
C MET A 114 -23.70 -6.67 10.60
N THR A 115 -24.93 -6.85 10.15
CA THR A 115 -26.07 -5.94 10.40
C THR A 115 -26.67 -6.20 11.76
#